data_AF-A0A2T4TTX1-F1
#
_entry.id   AF-A0A2T4TTX1-F1
#
_cell.length_a   1.000
_cell.length_b   1.000
_cell.length_c   1.000
_cell.angle_alpha   90.00
_cell.angle_beta   90.00
_cell.angle_gamma   90.00
#
_symmetry.space_group_name_H-M   'P 1'
#
loop_
_entity.id
_entity.type
_entity.pdbx_description
1 polymer ?
#
loop_
_entity_poly.entity_id
_entity_poly.type
_entity_poly.pdbx_seq_one_letter_code
_entity_poly.pdbx_strand_id
1 'polypeptide(L)' 'MMSDTKYHNCYHIEEAESYEEARDKMVEKFGTGWAFQYNESLWKISEDQYKRLYCCNPFNPDWFEGMTQADLFNLKEI' A
#
# COMPACT_ATOMS: atom_id res chain seq x y z
N MET A 1 8.83 19.24 11.75
CA MET A 1 8.07 18.22 10.99
C MET A 1 8.61 18.23 9.58
N MET A 2 9.43 17.23 9.20
CA MET A 2 9.73 17.02 7.79
C MET A 2 8.39 16.70 7.14
N SER A 3 7.98 17.50 6.16
CA SER A 3 6.67 17.34 5.54
C SER A 3 6.63 15.99 4.83
N ASP A 4 5.75 15.08 5.27
CA ASP A 4 5.51 13.76 4.67
C ASP A 4 5.09 13.84 3.19
N THR A 5 4.89 15.05 2.65
CA THR A 5 4.64 15.34 1.24
C THR A 5 5.61 14.67 0.27
N LYS A 6 6.87 14.43 0.68
CA LYS A 6 7.87 13.75 -0.18
C LYS A 6 7.50 12.31 -0.52
N TYR A 7 6.63 11.68 0.27
CA TYR A 7 6.23 10.29 0.10
C TYR A 7 4.74 10.13 -0.18
N HIS A 8 4.10 11.20 -0.67
CA HIS A 8 2.71 11.15 -1.06
C HIS A 8 2.51 10.20 -2.25
N ASN A 9 1.52 9.31 -2.15
CA ASN A 9 1.25 8.25 -3.12
C ASN A 9 2.47 7.35 -3.39
N CYS A 10 3.24 7.03 -2.36
CA CYS A 10 4.34 6.07 -2.45
C CYS A 10 4.09 4.83 -1.58
N TYR A 11 4.76 3.72 -1.90
CA TYR A 11 4.87 2.55 -1.03
C TYR A 11 6.33 2.10 -0.93
N HIS A 12 6.66 1.39 0.14
CA HIS A 12 7.97 0.77 0.34
C HIS A 12 7.78 -0.68 0.77
N ILE A 13 8.64 -1.57 0.28
CA ILE A 13 8.68 -2.97 0.68
C ILE A 13 9.91 -3.16 1.58
N GLU A 14 9.67 -3.53 2.83
CA GLU A 14 10.74 -3.89 3.77
C GLU A 14 10.71 -5.40 4.02
N GLU A 15 11.83 -6.07 3.78
CA GLU A 15 12.03 -7.47 4.11
C GLU A 15 12.67 -7.58 5.52
N ALA A 16 12.05 -8.38 6.40
CA ALA A 16 12.56 -8.66 7.73
C ALA A 16 12.14 -10.06 8.19
N GLU A 17 12.81 -10.59 9.22
CA GLU A 17 12.49 -11.91 9.78
C GLU A 17 11.20 -11.88 10.59
N SER A 18 10.87 -10.72 11.18
CA SER A 18 9.64 -10.51 11.93
C SER A 18 8.94 -9.20 11.56
N TYR A 19 7.63 -9.16 11.82
CA TYR A 19 6.83 -7.95 11.64
C TYR A 19 7.31 -6.78 12.52
N GLU A 20 7.71 -7.07 13.75
CA GLU A 20 8.19 -6.05 14.69
C GLU A 20 9.44 -5.38 14.12
N GLU A 21 10.38 -6.15 13.57
CA GLU A 21 11.56 -5.61 12.89
C GLU A 21 11.21 -4.80 11.64
N ALA A 22 10.32 -5.30 10.78
CA ALA A 22 9.90 -4.57 9.58
C ALA A 22 9.25 -3.23 9.95
N ARG A 23 8.41 -3.24 10.98
CA ARG A 23 7.74 -2.04 11.49
C ARG A 23 8.73 -1.06 12.08
N ASP A 24 9.65 -1.52 12.93
CA ASP A 24 10.63 -0.65 13.58
C ASP A 24 11.55 0.02 12.55
N LYS A 25 12.02 -0.73 11.54
CA LYS A 25 12.80 -0.17 10.42
C LYS A 25 12.03 0.88 9.64
N MET A 26 10.76 0.61 9.33
CA MET A 26 9.91 1.56 8.60
C MET A 26 9.62 2.81 9.43
N VAL A 27 9.40 2.67 10.75
CA VAL A 27 9.22 3.81 11.66
C VAL A 27 10.51 4.63 11.77
N GLU A 28 11.67 3.98 11.81
CA GLU A 28 12.97 4.65 11.82
C GLU A 28 13.21 5.44 10.52
N LYS A 29 12.89 4.85 9.36
CA LYS A 29 13.10 5.49 8.04
C LYS A 29 12.07 6.57 7.71
N PHE A 30 10.80 6.30 8.00
CA PHE A 30 9.66 7.05 7.46
C PHE A 30 8.72 7.62 8.53
N GLY A 31 8.93 7.30 9.80
CA GLY A 31 8.08 7.74 10.91
C GLY A 31 6.82 6.89 11.08
N THR A 32 5.92 7.33 11.97
CA THR A 32 4.70 6.58 12.34
C THR A 32 3.47 6.94 11.49
N GLY A 33 3.63 7.77 10.46
CA GLY A 33 2.52 8.25 9.61
C GLY A 33 2.09 7.29 8.50
N TRP A 34 2.80 6.17 8.33
CA TRP A 34 2.60 5.23 7.23
C TRP A 34 1.62 4.11 7.61
N ALA A 35 0.81 3.69 6.64
CA ALA A 35 0.00 2.49 6.76
C ALA A 35 0.86 1.25 6.51
N PHE A 36 0.63 0.19 7.28
CA PHE A 36 1.39 -1.06 7.22
C PHE A 36 0.53 -2.24 6.82
N GLN A 37 1.06 -3.08 5.93
CA GLN A 37 0.49 -4.38 5.60
C GLN A 37 1.51 -5.49 5.85
N TYR A 38 1.02 -6.64 6.32
CA TYR A 38 1.86 -7.74 6.80
C TYR A 38 2.51 -8.57 5.70
N ASN A 39 1.87 -8.71 4.53
CA ASN A 39 2.39 -9.48 3.40
C ASN A 39 1.76 -9.03 2.08
N GLU A 40 2.35 -9.48 0.97
CA GLU A 40 1.91 -9.14 -0.40
C GLU A 40 0.47 -9.61 -0.69
N SER A 41 -0.03 -10.66 -0.04
CA SER A 41 -1.40 -11.13 -0.31
C SER A 41 -2.47 -10.17 0.20
N LEU A 42 -2.17 -9.35 1.22
CA LEU A 42 -3.05 -8.27 1.68
C LEU A 42 -3.12 -7.10 0.70
N TRP A 43 -2.12 -6.96 -0.18
CA TRP A 43 -2.12 -5.96 -1.23
C TRP A 43 -3.03 -6.37 -2.39
N LYS A 44 -3.21 -7.67 -2.64
CA LYS A 44 -4.04 -8.17 -3.74
C LYS A 44 -5.51 -7.88 -3.49
N ILE A 45 -6.16 -7.32 -4.49
CA ILE A 45 -7.58 -7.00 -4.48
C ILE A 45 -8.30 -8.05 -5.32
N SER A 46 -9.16 -8.85 -4.68
CA SER A 46 -10.01 -9.78 -5.43
C SER A 46 -11.07 -9.03 -6.24
N GLU A 47 -11.56 -9.64 -7.32
CA GLU A 47 -12.62 -9.05 -8.14
C GLU A 47 -13.87 -8.74 -7.31
N ASP A 48 -14.26 -9.64 -6.39
CA ASP A 48 -15.39 -9.47 -5.49
C ASP A 48 -15.19 -8.27 -4.55
N GLN A 49 -13.99 -8.13 -3.98
CA GLN A 49 -13.65 -6.98 -3.14
C GLN A 49 -13.72 -5.68 -3.95
N TYR A 50 -13.18 -5.68 -5.17
CA TYR A 50 -13.23 -4.53 -6.07
C TYR A 50 -14.67 -4.12 -6.40
N LYS A 51 -15.51 -5.07 -6.82
CA LYS A 51 -16.93 -4.82 -7.14
C LYS A 51 -17.72 -4.32 -5.94
N ARG A 52 -17.37 -4.74 -4.72
CA ARG A 52 -18.11 -4.34 -3.53
C ARG A 52 -17.68 -2.96 -3.00
N LEU A 53 -16.40 -2.63 -3.09
CA LEU A 53 -15.83 -1.47 -2.39
C LEU A 53 -15.36 -0.34 -3.31
N TYR A 54 -14.97 -0.65 -4.55
CA TYR A 54 -14.16 0.24 -5.37
C TYR A 54 -14.77 0.56 -6.74
N CYS A 55 -15.61 -0.31 -7.31
CA CYS A 55 -16.16 -0.12 -8.65
C CYS A 55 -17.06 1.11 -8.81
N CYS A 56 -17.64 1.61 -7.71
CA CYS A 56 -18.53 2.76 -7.74
C CYS A 56 -17.79 4.09 -7.90
N ASN A 57 -16.46 4.11 -7.73
CA ASN A 57 -15.66 5.32 -7.88
C ASN A 57 -15.15 5.44 -9.33
N PRO A 58 -15.60 6.45 -10.12
CA PRO A 58 -15.20 6.61 -11.51
C PRO A 58 -13.72 6.95 -11.72
N PHE A 59 -12.99 7.28 -10.64
CA PHE A 59 -11.55 7.54 -10.71
C PHE A 59 -10.69 6.27 -10.54
N ASN A 60 -11.30 5.15 -10.14
CA ASN A 60 -10.56 3.90 -9.99
C ASN A 60 -10.40 3.21 -11.36
N PRO A 61 -9.22 2.60 -11.63
CA PRO A 61 -9.02 1.81 -12.85
C PRO A 61 -9.88 0.55 -12.84
N ASP A 62 -10.28 0.07 -14.02
CA ASP A 62 -10.95 -1.22 -14.15
C ASP A 62 -10.13 -2.35 -13.52
N TRP A 63 -10.82 -3.26 -12.83
CA TRP A 63 -10.17 -4.40 -12.20
C TRP A 63 -9.50 -5.33 -13.23
N PHE A 64 -8.33 -5.87 -12.85
CA PHE A 64 -7.61 -6.88 -13.61
C PHE A 64 -7.04 -7.95 -12.70
N GLU A 65 -6.75 -9.12 -13.25
CA GLU A 65 -6.21 -10.24 -12.47
C GLU A 65 -4.81 -9.92 -11.93
N GLY A 66 -4.66 -10.06 -10.61
CA GLY A 66 -3.43 -9.69 -9.90
C GLY A 66 -3.37 -8.23 -9.45
N MET A 67 -4.43 -7.43 -9.64
CA MET A 67 -4.49 -6.04 -9.18
C MET A 67 -4.17 -5.92 -7.69
N THR A 68 -3.29 -4.96 -7.38
CA THR A 68 -2.90 -4.61 -6.01
C THR A 68 -3.47 -3.26 -5.59
N GLN A 69 -3.36 -2.95 -4.29
CA GLN A 69 -3.64 -1.59 -3.80
C GLN A 69 -2.70 -0.53 -4.40
N ALA A 70 -1.47 -0.90 -4.78
CA ALA A 70 -0.57 0.01 -5.48
C ALA A 70 -1.17 0.41 -6.84
N ASP A 71 -1.73 -0.55 -7.58
CA ASP A 71 -2.39 -0.29 -8.86
C ASP A 71 -3.66 0.54 -8.69
N LEU A 72 -4.50 0.19 -7.71
CA LEU A 72 -5.76 0.88 -7.44
C LEU A 72 -5.55 2.36 -7.10
N PHE A 73 -4.57 2.65 -6.23
CA PHE A 73 -4.28 3.99 -5.74
C PHE A 73 -3.15 4.70 -6.50
N ASN A 74 -2.64 4.10 -7.58
CA ASN A 74 -1.54 4.62 -8.39
C ASN A 74 -0.31 5.01 -7.54
N LEU A 75 0.10 4.09 -6.65
CA LEU A 75 1.23 4.29 -5.75
C LEU A 75 2.56 4.00 -6.47
N LYS A 76 3.60 4.74 -6.11
CA LYS A 76 4.97 4.56 -6.63
C LYS A 76 5.86 3.88 -5.59
N GLU A 77 6.60 2.86 -6.00
CA GLU A 77 7.63 2.27 -5.16
C GLU A 77 8.78 3.25 -4.93
N ILE A 78 9.29 3.32 -3.70
CA ILE A 78 10.43 4.17 -3.30
C ILE A 78 11.48 3.42 -2.49
#